data_AF-A0AAV2R859-F1
#
_entry.id   AF-A0AAV2R859-F1
#
_cell.length_a   1.000
_cell.length_b   1.000
_cell.length_c   1.000
_cell.angle_alpha   90.00
_cell.angle_beta   90.00
_cell.angle_gamma   90.00
#
_symmetry.space_group_name_H-M   'P 1'
#
loop_
_entity.id
_entity.type
_entity.pdbx_description
1 polymer ?
#
loop_
_entity_poly.entity_id
_entity_poly.type
_entity_poly.pdbx_seq_one_letter_code
_entity_poly.pdbx_strand_id
1 'polypeptide(L)'
;DESWYRAACLSPDVSSAQVIFVDYGNIAHVLHEDIRPMDPKLLQTPLMALHCNMMGVDFEGITPKCIEAFKHLLPVETVTVVSVLSYDPDNATYTINIPDVLENLKKQGLID
;
A
#
# COMPACT_ATOMS: atom_id res chain seq x y z
N ASP A 1 4.27 16.04 7.23
CA ASP A 1 5.49 16.53 7.89
C ASP A 1 6.28 17.50 7.00
N GLU A 2 5.58 18.28 6.15
CA GLU A 2 6.15 19.36 5.32
C GLU A 2 7.41 18.97 4.51
N SER A 3 7.59 17.67 4.23
CA SER A 3 8.74 17.11 3.53
C SER A 3 8.39 16.76 2.09
N TRP A 4 9.43 16.70 1.24
CA TRP A 4 9.29 16.31 -0.16
C TRP A 4 9.37 14.80 -0.32
N TYR A 5 8.48 14.26 -1.15
CA TYR A 5 8.37 12.83 -1.41
C TYR A 5 8.32 12.53 -2.90
N ARG A 6 8.71 11.31 -3.28
CA ARG A 6 8.51 10.83 -4.65
C ARG A 6 7.04 10.49 -4.85
N ALA A 7 6.47 10.97 -5.95
CA ALA A 7 5.09 10.70 -6.28
C ALA A 7 4.91 10.53 -7.79
N ALA A 8 3.89 9.76 -8.16
CA ALA A 8 3.40 9.66 -9.52
C ALA A 8 2.03 10.34 -9.63
N CYS A 9 1.83 11.12 -10.70
CA CYS A 9 0.54 11.72 -10.99
C CYS A 9 -0.43 10.64 -11.48
N LEU A 10 -1.56 10.49 -10.78
CA LEU A 10 -2.65 9.59 -11.17
C LEU A 10 -3.64 10.31 -12.08
N SER A 11 -4.05 11.52 -11.68
CA SER A 11 -4.93 12.36 -12.47
C SER A 11 -4.66 13.85 -12.21
N PRO A 12 -4.47 14.66 -13.26
CA PRO A 12 -4.36 16.11 -13.12
C PRO A 12 -5.74 16.77 -13.04
N ASP A 13 -5.81 17.87 -12.31
CA ASP A 13 -6.93 18.81 -12.24
C ASP A 13 -6.44 20.23 -12.61
N VAL A 14 -7.30 21.25 -12.52
CA VAL A 14 -7.01 22.64 -12.94
C VAL A 14 -5.82 23.24 -12.19
N SER A 15 -5.77 23.08 -10.86
CA SER A 15 -4.74 23.68 -10.00
C SER A 15 -4.09 22.67 -9.05
N SER A 16 -4.40 21.38 -9.20
CA SER A 16 -3.95 20.30 -8.33
C SER A 16 -3.83 19.00 -9.11
N ALA A 17 -3.24 17.99 -8.49
CA ALA A 17 -3.25 16.64 -9.01
C ALA A 17 -3.53 15.65 -7.90
N GLN A 18 -4.22 14.57 -8.23
CA GLN A 18 -4.22 13.37 -7.43
C GLN A 18 -2.91 12.61 -7.70
N VAL A 19 -2.16 12.32 -6.65
CA VAL A 19 -0.86 11.64 -6.73
C VAL A 19 -0.84 10.42 -5.81
N ILE A 20 -0.05 9.41 -6.16
CA ILE A 20 0.36 8.33 -5.25
C ILE A 20 1.79 8.55 -4.82
N PHE A 21 2.05 8.52 -3.51
CA PHE A 21 3.41 8.53 -2.99
C PHE A 21 4.03 7.14 -3.18
N VAL A 22 4.91 7.00 -4.15
CA VAL A 22 5.40 5.70 -4.66
C VAL A 22 6.25 4.90 -3.66
N ASP A 23 6.59 5.52 -2.55
CA ASP A 23 7.37 4.91 -1.46
C ASP A 23 6.52 4.46 -0.28
N TYR A 24 5.26 4.93 -0.21
CA TYR A 24 4.35 4.69 0.92
C TYR A 24 3.01 4.08 0.49
N GLY A 25 2.61 4.27 -0.76
CA GLY A 25 1.39 3.73 -1.34
C GLY A 25 0.12 4.54 -1.07
N ASN A 26 0.19 5.60 -0.25
CA ASN A 26 -0.97 6.46 0.00
C ASN A 26 -1.22 7.45 -1.15
N ILE A 27 -2.49 7.77 -1.36
CA ILE A 27 -2.96 8.73 -2.37
C ILE A 27 -3.31 10.05 -1.68
N ALA A 28 -2.96 11.17 -2.32
CA ALA A 28 -3.31 12.51 -1.85
C ALA A 28 -3.65 13.44 -3.02
N HIS A 29 -4.39 14.51 -2.73
CA HIS A 29 -4.52 15.66 -3.63
C HIS A 29 -3.50 16.72 -3.24
N VAL A 30 -2.69 17.17 -4.20
CA VAL A 30 -1.58 18.10 -3.99
C VAL A 30 -1.71 19.27 -4.97
N LEU A 31 -1.57 20.51 -4.49
CA LEU A 31 -1.60 21.70 -5.34
C LEU A 31 -0.40 21.71 -6.28
N HIS A 32 -0.56 22.25 -7.49
CA HIS A 32 0.54 22.34 -8.46
C HIS A 32 1.74 23.15 -7.93
N GLU A 33 1.50 24.13 -7.06
CA GLU A 33 2.57 24.91 -6.42
C GLU A 33 3.46 24.09 -5.48
N ASP A 34 3.02 22.91 -5.07
CA ASP A 34 3.73 21.94 -4.24
C ASP A 34 4.20 20.70 -5.03
N ILE A 35 4.18 20.78 -6.37
CA ILE A 35 4.70 19.73 -7.25
C ILE A 35 5.96 20.24 -7.94
N ARG A 36 7.00 19.39 -8.00
CA ARG A 36 8.26 19.68 -8.69
C ARG A 36 8.60 18.57 -9.67
N PRO A 37 9.31 18.89 -10.78
CA PRO A 37 9.84 17.86 -11.66
C PRO A 37 10.73 16.89 -10.89
N MET A 38 10.57 15.59 -11.17
CA MET A 38 11.38 14.54 -10.56
C MET A 38 12.84 14.65 -11.02
N ASP A 39 13.78 14.71 -10.07
CA ASP A 39 15.21 14.57 -10.38
C ASP A 39 15.49 13.12 -10.84
N PRO A 40 16.07 12.89 -12.03
CA PRO A 40 16.41 11.55 -12.51
C PRO A 40 17.28 10.73 -11.55
N LYS A 41 18.08 11.36 -10.69
CA LYS A 41 18.86 10.66 -9.65
C LYS A 41 17.96 9.99 -8.62
N LEU A 42 16.83 10.60 -8.29
CA LEU A 42 15.86 10.04 -7.35
C LEU A 42 15.12 8.83 -7.96
N LEU A 43 15.13 8.67 -9.28
CA LEU A 43 14.56 7.50 -9.97
C LEU A 43 15.50 6.28 -9.98
N GLN A 44 16.75 6.43 -9.55
CA GLN A 44 17.69 5.30 -9.47
C GLN A 44 17.34 4.33 -8.33
N THR A 45 16.68 4.83 -7.28
CA THR A 45 16.14 3.98 -6.21
C THR A 45 14.85 3.33 -6.68
N PRO A 46 14.65 2.01 -6.51
CA PRO A 46 13.37 1.36 -6.77
C PRO A 46 12.22 2.02 -6.00
N LEU A 47 11.00 1.92 -6.52
CA LEU A 47 9.80 2.34 -5.77
C LEU A 47 9.64 1.41 -4.57
N MET A 48 9.43 1.96 -3.37
CA MET A 48 9.45 1.16 -2.14
C MET A 48 8.08 0.60 -1.76
N ALA A 49 6.98 1.22 -2.21
CA ALA A 49 5.65 0.68 -2.00
C ALA A 49 5.35 -0.42 -3.03
N LEU A 50 5.11 -1.64 -2.54
CA LEU A 50 4.71 -2.78 -3.36
C LEU A 50 3.23 -3.09 -3.13
N HIS A 51 2.46 -3.20 -4.21
CA HIS A 51 1.06 -3.59 -4.13
C HIS A 51 0.94 -5.09 -3.84
N CYS A 52 0.19 -5.45 -2.80
CA CYS A 52 0.12 -6.81 -2.30
C CYS A 52 -1.32 -7.23 -1.94
N ASN A 53 -1.65 -8.48 -2.20
CA ASN A 53 -2.81 -9.19 -1.70
C ASN A 53 -2.37 -10.20 -0.62
N MET A 54 -3.16 -10.35 0.43
CA MET A 54 -2.91 -11.39 1.43
C MET A 54 -3.64 -12.68 1.06
N MET A 55 -2.93 -13.80 1.10
CA MET A 55 -3.50 -15.14 0.93
C MET A 55 -4.63 -15.38 1.95
N GLY A 56 -5.75 -15.96 1.48
CA GLY A 56 -6.84 -16.38 2.36
C GLY A 56 -7.75 -15.24 2.83
N VAL A 57 -7.58 -14.03 2.30
CA VAL A 57 -8.50 -12.92 2.52
C VAL A 57 -9.28 -12.68 1.23
N ASP A 58 -10.60 -12.87 1.29
CA ASP A 58 -11.51 -12.49 0.21
C ASP A 58 -11.96 -11.04 0.40
N PHE A 59 -11.68 -10.20 -0.61
CA PHE A 59 -11.99 -8.78 -0.58
C PHE A 59 -13.49 -8.48 -0.61
N GLU A 60 -14.33 -9.40 -1.13
CA GLU A 60 -15.79 -9.20 -1.13
C GLU A 60 -16.40 -9.28 0.28
N GLY A 61 -15.70 -9.95 1.22
CA GLY A 61 -16.15 -10.17 2.61
C GLY A 61 -15.52 -9.26 3.66
N ILE A 62 -14.66 -8.30 3.28
CA ILE A 62 -13.93 -7.49 4.25
C ILE A 62 -14.86 -6.51 4.99
N THR A 63 -15.05 -6.76 6.28
CA THR A 63 -15.81 -5.87 7.17
C THR A 63 -14.92 -4.79 7.79
N PRO A 64 -15.48 -3.67 8.29
CA PRO A 64 -14.71 -2.68 9.06
C PRO A 64 -13.98 -3.28 10.27
N LYS A 65 -14.58 -4.29 10.91
CA LYS A 65 -13.95 -5.01 12.03
C LYS A 65 -12.72 -5.80 11.58
N CYS A 66 -12.77 -6.41 10.40
CA CYS A 66 -11.61 -7.09 9.79
C CYS A 66 -10.48 -6.09 9.50
N ILE A 67 -10.81 -4.93 8.92
CA ILE A 67 -9.83 -3.85 8.66
C ILE A 67 -9.18 -3.38 9.95
N GLU A 68 -9.96 -3.13 11.01
CA GLU A 68 -9.41 -2.71 12.29
C GLU A 68 -8.53 -3.79 12.91
N ALA A 69 -8.95 -5.06 12.91
CA ALA A 69 -8.11 -6.16 13.38
C ALA A 69 -6.80 -6.24 12.60
N PHE A 70 -6.85 -6.09 11.27
CA PHE A 70 -5.67 -6.08 10.40
C PHE A 70 -4.68 -4.97 10.80
N LYS A 71 -5.16 -3.73 11.01
CA LYS A 71 -4.32 -2.61 11.47
C LYS A 71 -3.67 -2.86 12.83
N HIS A 72 -4.37 -3.53 13.75
CA HIS A 72 -3.80 -3.87 15.06
C HIS A 72 -2.74 -4.98 14.96
N LEU A 73 -2.91 -5.92 14.04
CA LEU A 73 -1.98 -7.03 13.82
C LEU A 73 -0.75 -6.63 13.00
N LEU A 74 -0.88 -5.57 12.19
CA LEU A 74 0.21 -5.00 11.39
C LEU A 74 0.32 -3.49 11.66
N PRO A 75 0.84 -3.10 12.83
CA PRO A 75 1.05 -1.70 13.14
C PRO A 75 2.06 -1.07 12.18
N VAL A 76 1.87 0.23 11.90
CA VAL A 76 2.84 1.02 11.14
C VAL A 76 4.21 1.01 11.81
N GLU A 77 5.27 1.15 11.01
CA GLU A 77 6.66 1.20 11.48
C GLU A 77 7.16 -0.08 12.19
N THR A 78 6.48 -1.21 11.97
CA THR A 78 6.94 -2.52 12.44
C THR A 78 7.49 -3.37 11.28
N VAL A 79 8.42 -4.26 11.61
CA VAL A 79 8.97 -5.21 10.64
C VAL A 79 8.21 -6.51 10.76
N THR A 80 7.57 -6.93 9.67
CA THR A 80 6.89 -8.22 9.56
C THR A 80 7.56 -9.06 8.50
N VAL A 81 7.91 -10.30 8.84
CA VAL A 81 8.40 -11.27 7.86
C VAL A 81 7.19 -11.83 7.11
N VAL A 82 7.24 -11.79 5.79
CA VAL A 82 6.17 -12.28 4.91
C VAL A 82 6.74 -13.29 3.91
N SER A 83 5.91 -14.23 3.49
CA SER A 83 6.25 -15.16 2.40
C SER A 83 5.60 -14.68 1.11
N VAL A 84 6.39 -14.47 0.06
CA VAL A 84 5.86 -14.17 -1.28
C VAL A 84 5.49 -15.48 -1.96
N LEU A 85 4.24 -15.61 -2.40
CA LEU A 85 3.70 -16.83 -2.99
C LEU A 85 3.67 -16.76 -4.52
N SER A 86 3.29 -15.60 -5.06
CA SER A 86 3.17 -15.37 -6.50
C SER A 86 3.26 -13.87 -6.82
N TYR A 87 3.50 -13.58 -8.09
CA TYR A 87 3.47 -12.23 -8.64
C TYR A 87 2.60 -12.22 -9.90
N ASP A 88 1.65 -11.30 -9.95
CA ASP A 88 0.83 -10.99 -11.12
C ASP A 88 1.44 -9.79 -11.84
N PRO A 89 2.06 -9.98 -13.01
CA PRO A 89 2.69 -8.90 -13.77
C PRO A 89 1.68 -7.94 -14.40
N ASP A 90 0.45 -8.39 -14.70
CA ASP A 90 -0.55 -7.57 -15.37
C ASP A 90 -1.09 -6.49 -14.43
N ASN A 91 -1.19 -6.82 -13.13
CA ASN A 91 -1.63 -5.91 -12.08
C ASN A 91 -0.50 -5.44 -11.16
N ALA A 92 0.76 -5.79 -11.46
CA ALA A 92 1.93 -5.53 -10.63
C ALA A 92 1.73 -5.86 -9.13
N THR A 93 1.05 -6.98 -8.84
CA THR A 93 0.58 -7.32 -7.49
C THR A 93 1.22 -8.60 -6.98
N TYR A 94 1.73 -8.59 -5.75
CA TYR A 94 2.24 -9.78 -5.08
C TYR A 94 1.15 -10.45 -4.25
N THR A 95 1.07 -11.78 -4.27
CA THR A 95 0.31 -12.50 -3.24
C THR A 95 1.26 -12.90 -2.13
N ILE A 96 0.98 -12.46 -0.90
CA ILE A 96 1.82 -12.72 0.27
C ILE A 96 1.06 -13.52 1.32
N ASN A 97 1.81 -14.25 2.16
CA ASN A 97 1.27 -14.92 3.34
C ASN A 97 1.90 -14.34 4.61
N ILE A 98 1.05 -14.10 5.61
CA ILE A 98 1.44 -13.68 6.95
C ILE A 98 0.71 -14.60 7.93
N PRO A 99 1.31 -15.76 8.30
CA PRO A 99 0.62 -16.81 9.06
C PRO A 99 -0.04 -16.32 10.34
N ASP A 100 0.66 -15.50 11.13
CA ASP A 100 0.16 -14.99 12.41
C ASP A 100 -1.09 -14.12 12.24
N VAL A 101 -1.14 -13.30 11.18
CA VAL A 101 -2.29 -12.45 10.87
C VAL A 101 -3.46 -13.34 10.41
N LEU A 102 -3.21 -14.30 9.54
CA LEU A 102 -4.24 -15.21 9.01
C LEU A 102 -4.90 -16.01 10.13
N GLU A 103 -4.08 -16.61 11.01
CA GLU A 103 -4.58 -17.35 12.16
C GLU A 103 -5.40 -16.47 13.11
N ASN A 104 -4.96 -15.24 13.35
CA ASN A 104 -5.65 -14.35 14.27
C ASN A 104 -7.01 -13.90 13.72
N LEU A 105 -7.08 -13.54 12.44
CA LEU A 105 -8.34 -13.18 11.78
C LEU A 105 -9.32 -14.36 11.75
N LYS A 106 -8.85 -15.59 11.48
CA LYS A 106 -9.67 -16.83 11.56
C LYS A 106 -10.16 -17.09 12.98
N LYS A 107 -9.30 -16.99 14.00
CA LYS A 107 -9.67 -17.16 15.42
C LYS A 107 -10.76 -16.17 15.86
N GLN A 108 -10.78 -14.98 15.27
CA GLN A 108 -11.81 -13.96 15.52
C GLN A 108 -13.08 -14.14 14.66
N GLY A 109 -13.11 -15.11 13.73
CA GLY A 109 -14.20 -15.32 12.78
C GLY A 109 -14.39 -14.17 11.81
N LEU A 110 -13.30 -13.45 11.46
CA LEU A 110 -13.33 -12.29 10.57
C LEU A 110 -13.11 -12.65 9.10
N ILE A 111 -12.56 -13.84 8.86
CA ILE A 111 -12.35 -14.49 7.56
C ILE A 111 -12.56 -16.00 7.76
N ASP A 112 -12.81 -16.72 6.67
CA ASP A 112 -12.94 -18.19 6.63
C ASP A 112 -11.59 -18.90 6.78
#